data_AF-A0A329RJ74-F1
#
_entry.id   AF-A0A329RJ74-F1
#
_cell.length_a   1.000
_cell.length_b   1.000
_cell.length_c   1.000
_cell.angle_alpha   90.00
_cell.angle_beta   90.00
_cell.angle_gamma   90.00
#
_symmetry.space_group_name_H-M   'P 1'
#
loop_
_entity.id
_entity.type
_entity.pdbx_description
1 polymer ?
#
loop_
_entity_poly.entity_id
_entity_poly.type
_entity_poly.pdbx_seq_one_letter_code
_entity_poly.pdbx_strand_id
1 'polypeptide(L)'
;MSCRRLTTIDTYPGIVDDIVNDKIFGFLECDIHTPDHLREYFSEMTPIFKNTLIDCSDRNVIGQHMFDYNKERKQTRAKPARKLIGSYFGQKILIYASLLKWYIAHGMEITKTYCFIKANSHKEFAPFMEAVSDARHEGDTDKSKAMIAEMMKQVGNSAFGRSGMDMSKHKEIKYE
;
A
#
# COMPACT_ATOMS: atom_id res chain seq x y z
N MET A 1 10.55 -1.14 -9.47
CA MET A 1 9.89 0.07 -8.92
C MET A 1 9.23 0.81 -10.06
N SER A 2 8.19 1.61 -9.80
CA SER A 2 7.67 2.58 -10.76
C SER A 2 8.71 3.68 -10.99
N CYS A 3 9.23 3.76 -12.20
CA CYS A 3 10.26 4.72 -12.59
C CYS A 3 9.77 5.62 -13.73
N ARG A 4 10.45 6.75 -13.90
CA ARG A 4 10.20 7.79 -14.91
C ARG A 4 8.84 8.48 -14.76
N ARG A 5 8.48 9.26 -15.78
CA ARG A 5 7.21 9.99 -15.85
C ARG A 5 6.03 9.02 -15.84
N LEU A 6 5.13 9.23 -14.88
CA LEU A 6 3.84 8.54 -14.81
C LEU A 6 2.87 9.18 -15.82
N THR A 7 2.07 8.35 -16.48
CA THR A 7 1.05 8.80 -17.44
C THR A 7 -0.26 8.10 -17.16
N THR A 8 -1.35 8.85 -17.10
CA THR A 8 -2.69 8.30 -16.93
C THR A 8 -3.28 7.97 -18.29
N ILE A 9 -3.83 6.78 -18.43
CA ILE A 9 -4.56 6.32 -19.62
C ILE A 9 -5.92 5.77 -19.21
N ASP A 10 -6.86 5.75 -20.15
CA ASP A 10 -8.15 5.10 -19.97
C ASP A 10 -7.99 3.58 -19.87
N THR A 11 -8.91 2.96 -19.14
CA THR A 11 -8.96 1.50 -19.02
C THR A 11 -9.64 0.89 -20.25
N TYR A 12 -9.24 -0.34 -20.61
CA TYR A 12 -9.75 -1.04 -21.78
C TYR A 12 -10.02 -2.53 -21.45
N PRO A 13 -10.88 -3.21 -22.23
CA PRO A 13 -11.11 -4.65 -22.06
C PRO A 13 -9.79 -5.43 -22.16
N GLY A 14 -9.47 -6.26 -21.16
CA GLY A 14 -8.22 -7.03 -21.10
C GLY A 14 -7.06 -6.34 -20.38
N ILE A 15 -7.24 -5.11 -19.85
CA ILE A 15 -6.18 -4.41 -19.10
C ILE A 15 -5.68 -5.22 -17.89
N VAL A 16 -6.57 -5.97 -17.24
CA VAL A 16 -6.22 -6.83 -16.09
C VAL A 16 -5.33 -7.97 -16.55
N ASP A 17 -5.65 -8.61 -17.68
CA ASP A 17 -4.83 -9.67 -18.26
C ASP A 17 -3.44 -9.15 -18.64
N ASP A 18 -3.37 -7.94 -19.19
CA ASP A 18 -2.09 -7.33 -19.54
C ASP A 18 -1.24 -7.00 -18.30
N ILE A 19 -1.86 -6.68 -17.16
CA ILE A 19 -1.16 -6.53 -15.87
C ILE A 19 -0.68 -7.90 -15.37
N VAL A 20 -1.54 -8.91 -15.37
CA VAL A 20 -1.22 -10.26 -14.86
C VAL A 20 -0.10 -10.91 -15.68
N ASN A 21 -0.08 -10.68 -16.99
CA ASN A 21 0.94 -11.18 -17.92
C ASN A 21 2.16 -10.27 -18.06
N ASP A 22 2.34 -9.28 -17.17
CA ASP A 22 3.48 -8.36 -17.14
C ASP A 22 3.72 -7.55 -18.44
N LYS A 23 2.69 -7.39 -19.28
CA LYS A 23 2.76 -6.58 -20.51
C LYS A 23 2.70 -5.09 -20.22
N ILE A 24 1.96 -4.70 -19.18
CA ILE A 24 1.90 -3.33 -18.68
C ILE A 24 2.18 -3.29 -17.19
N PHE A 25 2.67 -2.15 -16.72
CA PHE A 25 3.06 -1.96 -15.34
C PHE A 25 2.67 -0.57 -14.86
N GLY A 26 2.29 -0.44 -13.59
CA GLY A 26 1.74 0.78 -13.07
C GLY A 26 0.75 0.55 -11.94
N PHE A 27 -0.33 1.32 -11.94
CA PHE A 27 -1.35 1.30 -10.91
C PHE A 27 -2.74 1.32 -11.57
N LEU A 28 -3.63 0.44 -11.13
CA LEU A 28 -5.02 0.39 -11.60
C LEU A 28 -5.94 0.97 -10.54
N GLU A 29 -6.75 1.96 -10.89
CA GLU A 29 -7.87 2.39 -10.06
C GLU A 29 -9.08 1.51 -10.35
N CYS A 30 -9.56 0.78 -9.35
CA CYS A 30 -10.64 -0.20 -9.52
C CYS A 30 -11.48 -0.41 -8.26
N ASP A 31 -12.64 -1.03 -8.46
CA ASP A 31 -13.43 -1.67 -7.42
C ASP A 31 -13.03 -3.15 -7.37
N ILE A 32 -12.76 -3.67 -6.17
CA ILE A 32 -12.31 -5.04 -5.95
C ILE A 32 -13.00 -5.63 -4.71
N HIS A 33 -13.29 -6.92 -4.72
CA HIS A 33 -13.76 -7.62 -3.53
C HIS A 33 -13.19 -9.04 -3.39
N THR A 34 -13.26 -9.55 -2.17
CA THR A 34 -12.99 -10.93 -1.80
C THR A 34 -14.30 -11.71 -1.90
N PRO A 35 -14.38 -12.75 -2.75
CA PRO A 35 -15.54 -13.64 -2.83
C PRO A 35 -15.87 -14.32 -1.51
N ASP A 36 -17.15 -14.66 -1.32
CA ASP A 36 -17.65 -15.18 -0.04
C ASP A 36 -16.96 -16.47 0.40
N HIS A 37 -16.64 -17.36 -0.55
CA HIS A 37 -15.95 -18.62 -0.27
C HIS A 37 -14.49 -18.45 0.21
N LEU A 38 -13.89 -17.26 0.04
CA LEU A 38 -12.55 -16.94 0.53
C LEU A 38 -12.54 -16.15 1.84
N ARG A 39 -13.70 -15.73 2.34
CA ARG A 39 -13.78 -14.92 3.58
C ARG A 39 -13.28 -15.69 4.79
N GLU A 40 -13.54 -16.99 4.88
CA GLU A 40 -13.04 -17.82 5.97
C GLU A 40 -11.50 -17.88 5.96
N TYR A 41 -10.90 -18.07 4.78
CA TYR A 41 -9.44 -18.07 4.60
C TYR A 41 -8.80 -16.73 5.03
N PHE A 42 -9.43 -15.61 4.68
CA PHE A 42 -8.95 -14.27 5.03
C PHE A 42 -9.56 -13.70 6.33
N SER A 43 -10.13 -14.56 7.19
CA SER A 43 -10.83 -14.11 8.40
C SER A 43 -9.92 -13.49 9.45
N GLU A 44 -8.67 -13.95 9.54
CA GLU A 44 -7.66 -13.37 10.43
C GLU A 44 -7.28 -11.95 9.99
N MET A 45 -7.07 -11.76 8.69
CA MET A 45 -6.63 -10.49 8.11
C MET A 45 -7.23 -10.30 6.73
N THR A 46 -8.20 -9.40 6.67
CA THR A 46 -8.83 -8.98 5.42
C THR A 46 -7.78 -8.42 4.44
N PRO A 47 -7.82 -8.80 3.15
CA PRO A 47 -6.69 -8.56 2.25
C PRO A 47 -6.66 -7.13 1.71
N ILE A 48 -7.82 -6.46 1.57
CA ILE A 48 -7.91 -5.16 0.90
C ILE A 48 -7.82 -4.03 1.92
N PHE A 49 -6.75 -3.24 1.84
CA PHE A 49 -6.57 -2.05 2.67
C PHE A 49 -7.15 -0.81 2.01
N LYS A 50 -7.97 -0.05 2.76
CA LYS A 50 -8.50 1.23 2.31
C LYS A 50 -8.46 2.28 3.40
N ASN A 51 -8.16 3.52 3.01
CA ASN A 51 -8.27 4.67 3.89
C ASN A 51 -9.67 5.27 3.73
N THR A 52 -10.53 5.09 4.72
CA THR A 52 -11.91 5.61 4.67
C THR A 52 -12.27 6.34 5.96
N LEU A 53 -13.30 7.21 5.88
CA LEU A 53 -13.90 7.79 7.07
C LEU A 53 -14.62 6.68 7.84
N ILE A 54 -14.25 6.50 9.10
CA ILE A 54 -14.94 5.62 10.03
C ILE A 54 -15.76 6.49 10.97
N ASP A 55 -17.08 6.49 10.79
CA ASP A 55 -18.00 7.12 11.73
C ASP A 55 -18.31 6.15 12.86
N CYS A 56 -17.70 6.40 14.03
CA CYS A 56 -17.94 5.61 15.23
C CYS A 56 -19.32 5.83 15.86
N SER A 57 -20.17 6.68 15.26
CA SER A 57 -21.58 6.88 15.62
C SER A 57 -22.53 6.14 14.68
N ASP A 58 -22.01 5.43 13.67
CA ASP A 58 -22.81 4.59 12.79
C ASP A 58 -22.61 3.11 13.17
N ARG A 59 -23.70 2.49 13.63
CA ARG A 59 -23.76 1.08 14.02
C ARG A 59 -23.40 0.14 12.86
N ASN A 60 -23.70 0.52 11.62
CA ASN A 60 -23.41 -0.30 10.44
C ASN A 60 -21.90 -0.31 10.09
N VAL A 61 -21.15 0.68 10.57
CA VAL A 61 -19.72 0.83 10.26
C VAL A 61 -18.84 0.10 11.27
N ILE A 62 -19.13 0.25 12.58
CA ILE A 62 -18.29 -0.31 13.65
C ILE A 62 -18.89 -1.57 14.30
N GLY A 63 -20.12 -1.94 13.92
CA GLY A 63 -20.85 -3.04 14.53
C GLY A 63 -21.49 -2.67 15.87
N GLN A 64 -22.48 -3.46 16.29
CA GLN A 64 -23.27 -3.17 17.49
C GLN A 64 -22.42 -3.08 18.76
N HIS A 65 -21.53 -4.06 18.98
CA HIS A 65 -20.71 -4.11 20.19
C HIS A 65 -19.84 -2.86 20.35
N MET A 66 -19.11 -2.46 19.31
CA MET A 66 -18.25 -1.27 19.37
C MET A 66 -19.06 0.02 19.45
N PHE A 67 -20.26 0.05 18.87
CA PHE A 67 -21.15 1.20 18.95
C PHE A 67 -21.66 1.44 20.38
N ASP A 68 -22.09 0.39 21.07
CA ASP A 68 -22.51 0.50 22.47
C ASP A 68 -21.33 0.88 23.36
N TYR A 69 -20.18 0.22 23.18
CA TYR A 69 -18.94 0.56 23.88
C TYR A 69 -18.54 2.03 23.65
N ASN A 70 -18.66 2.55 22.42
CA ASN A 70 -18.34 3.95 22.14
C ASN A 70 -19.34 4.93 22.78
N LYS A 71 -20.62 4.55 22.89
CA LYS A 71 -21.65 5.35 23.57
C LYS A 71 -21.40 5.44 25.08
N GLU A 72 -21.02 4.34 25.71
CA GLU A 72 -20.74 4.28 27.16
C GLU A 72 -19.61 5.22 27.59
N ARG A 73 -18.67 5.52 26.68
CA ARG A 73 -17.54 6.44 26.92
C ARG A 73 -17.94 7.92 27.05
N LYS A 74 -19.19 8.30 26.77
CA LYS A 74 -19.74 9.67 26.91
C LYS A 74 -18.83 10.75 26.30
N GLN A 75 -18.19 11.56 27.14
CA GLN A 75 -17.32 12.68 26.72
C GLN A 75 -16.01 12.21 26.05
N THR A 76 -15.58 10.98 26.31
CA THR A 76 -14.36 10.39 25.73
C THR A 76 -14.65 9.48 24.53
N ARG A 77 -15.84 9.59 23.94
CA ARG A 77 -16.21 8.85 22.73
C ARG A 77 -15.25 9.12 21.57
N ALA A 78 -14.95 8.08 20.81
CA ALA A 78 -14.23 8.20 19.57
C ALA A 78 -15.05 9.03 18.57
N LYS A 79 -14.40 10.02 17.97
CA LYS A 79 -14.97 10.87 16.92
C LYS A 79 -14.73 10.24 15.55
N PRO A 80 -15.56 10.60 14.54
CA PRO A 80 -15.31 10.22 13.16
C PRO A 80 -13.90 10.64 12.74
N ALA A 81 -13.18 9.70 12.13
CA ALA A 81 -11.81 9.95 11.68
C ALA A 81 -11.50 9.09 10.45
N ARG A 82 -10.63 9.59 9.58
CA ARG A 82 -10.07 8.76 8.50
C ARG A 82 -9.10 7.74 9.10
N LYS A 83 -9.32 6.47 8.78
CA LYS A 83 -8.51 5.36 9.26
C LYS A 83 -8.15 4.44 8.10
N LEU A 84 -6.94 3.88 8.15
CA LEU A 84 -6.57 2.75 7.32
C LEU A 84 -7.17 1.50 7.95
N ILE A 85 -8.01 0.78 7.20
CA ILE A 85 -8.65 -0.45 7.65
C ILE A 85 -8.44 -1.56 6.62
N GLY A 86 -8.41 -2.80 7.08
CA GLY A 86 -8.61 -3.96 6.23
C GLY A 86 -10.11 -4.16 5.95
N SER A 87 -10.43 -4.66 4.76
CA SER A 87 -11.79 -4.92 4.31
C SER A 87 -11.82 -6.07 3.30
N TYR A 88 -12.98 -6.70 3.12
CA TYR A 88 -13.22 -7.63 2.02
C TYR A 88 -13.57 -6.93 0.70
N PHE A 89 -13.63 -5.60 0.68
CA PHE A 89 -13.91 -4.86 -0.54
C PHE A 89 -13.25 -3.48 -0.53
N GLY A 90 -12.91 -2.99 -1.71
CA GLY A 90 -12.43 -1.64 -1.97
C GLY A 90 -13.22 -1.04 -3.13
N GLN A 91 -13.56 0.24 -3.00
CA GLN A 91 -14.18 1.01 -4.08
C GLN A 91 -13.24 2.14 -4.48
N LYS A 92 -13.03 2.29 -5.78
CA LYS A 92 -12.17 3.32 -6.39
C LYS A 92 -10.82 3.41 -5.69
N ILE A 93 -10.19 2.24 -5.47
CA ILE A 93 -8.87 2.15 -4.84
C ILE A 93 -7.80 2.03 -5.91
N LEU A 94 -6.67 2.70 -5.68
CA LEU A 94 -5.51 2.64 -6.57
C LEU A 94 -4.58 1.50 -6.12
N ILE A 95 -4.48 0.46 -6.94
CA ILE A 95 -3.73 -0.75 -6.62
C ILE A 95 -2.51 -0.85 -7.52
N TYR A 96 -1.33 -1.05 -6.91
CA TYR A 96 -0.09 -1.31 -7.62
C TYR A 96 -0.13 -2.65 -8.36
N ALA A 97 0.36 -2.68 -9.60
CA ALA A 97 0.27 -3.82 -10.51
C ALA A 97 0.71 -5.16 -9.90
N SER A 98 1.82 -5.20 -9.15
CA SER A 98 2.29 -6.45 -8.53
C SER A 98 1.36 -6.95 -7.42
N LEU A 99 0.75 -6.05 -6.65
CA LEU A 99 -0.24 -6.42 -5.63
C LEU A 99 -1.55 -6.86 -6.29
N LEU A 100 -1.96 -6.19 -7.37
CA LEU A 100 -3.14 -6.58 -8.14
C LEU A 100 -2.99 -7.98 -8.71
N LYS A 101 -1.83 -8.29 -9.30
CA LYS A 101 -1.50 -9.63 -9.80
C LYS A 101 -1.60 -10.68 -8.69
N TRP A 102 -1.09 -10.37 -7.49
CA TRP A 102 -1.26 -11.24 -6.33
C TRP A 102 -2.74 -11.41 -5.98
N TYR A 103 -3.54 -10.34 -5.96
CA TYR A 103 -4.96 -10.43 -5.67
C TYR A 103 -5.73 -11.34 -6.65
N ILE A 104 -5.52 -11.17 -7.96
CA ILE A 104 -6.18 -11.99 -8.97
C ILE A 104 -5.76 -13.47 -8.84
N ALA A 105 -4.47 -13.73 -8.59
CA ALA A 105 -3.97 -15.09 -8.37
C ALA A 105 -4.56 -15.77 -7.12
N HIS A 106 -5.04 -14.98 -6.15
CA HIS A 106 -5.68 -15.47 -4.91
C HIS A 106 -7.21 -15.35 -4.95
N GLY A 107 -7.80 -15.14 -6.13
CA GLY A 107 -9.25 -15.21 -6.33
C GLY A 107 -10.02 -13.94 -5.97
N MET A 108 -9.37 -12.81 -5.72
CA MET A 108 -10.07 -11.53 -5.60
C MET A 108 -10.58 -11.06 -6.97
N GLU A 109 -11.76 -10.46 -6.98
CA GLU A 109 -12.49 -10.12 -8.19
C GLU A 109 -12.58 -8.60 -8.38
N ILE A 110 -12.25 -8.14 -9.59
CA ILE A 110 -12.41 -6.73 -9.99
C ILE A 110 -13.79 -6.59 -10.62
N THR A 111 -14.61 -5.68 -10.10
CA THR A 111 -15.97 -5.43 -10.63
C THR A 111 -16.03 -4.22 -11.54
N LYS A 112 -15.12 -3.26 -11.38
CA LYS A 112 -15.08 -2.05 -12.20
C LYS A 112 -13.69 -1.45 -12.25
N THR A 113 -13.31 -0.91 -13.40
CA THR A 113 -12.05 -0.17 -13.61
C THR A 113 -12.35 1.29 -13.95
N TYR A 114 -11.45 2.20 -13.57
CA TYR A 114 -11.63 3.64 -13.76
C TYR A 114 -10.52 4.24 -14.62
N CYS A 115 -9.28 4.24 -14.11
CA CYS A 115 -8.11 4.73 -14.83
C CYS A 115 -6.90 3.84 -14.57
N PHE A 116 -5.91 3.91 -15.46
CA PHE A 116 -4.62 3.24 -15.27
C PHE A 116 -3.48 4.26 -15.31
N ILE A 117 -2.65 4.25 -14.27
CA ILE A 117 -1.44 5.06 -14.21
C ILE A 117 -0.28 4.19 -14.68
N LYS A 118 0.11 4.36 -15.94
CA LYS A 118 1.23 3.64 -16.55
C LYS A 118 2.55 4.13 -15.99
N ALA A 119 3.41 3.19 -15.61
CA ALA A 119 4.77 3.40 -15.14
C ALA A 119 5.73 2.48 -15.91
N ASN A 120 7.03 2.79 -15.84
CA ASN A 120 8.07 1.85 -16.30
C ASN A 120 8.56 1.03 -15.11
N SER A 121 8.77 -0.27 -15.34
CA SER A 121 9.39 -1.15 -14.34
C SER A 121 10.89 -1.19 -14.56
N HIS A 122 11.65 -0.56 -13.67
CA HIS A 122 13.11 -0.66 -13.65
C HIS A 122 13.64 -0.93 -12.24
N LYS A 123 14.89 -1.39 -12.18
CA LYS A 123 15.67 -1.62 -10.95
C LYS A 123 16.83 -0.63 -10.86
N GLU A 124 16.53 0.67 -10.99
CA GLU A 124 17.54 1.74 -11.04
C GLU A 124 18.41 1.81 -9.75
N PHE A 125 17.85 1.36 -8.62
CA PHE A 125 18.54 1.32 -7.32
C PHE A 125 19.19 -0.03 -6.98
N ALA A 126 19.28 -0.98 -7.92
CA ALA A 126 19.86 -2.30 -7.64
C ALA A 126 21.28 -2.22 -7.03
N PRO A 127 22.24 -1.45 -7.58
CA PRO A 127 23.58 -1.37 -7.00
C PRO A 127 23.59 -0.80 -5.57
N PHE A 128 22.71 0.17 -5.30
CA PHE A 128 22.57 0.74 -3.96
C PHE A 128 22.01 -0.29 -2.96
N MET A 129 20.99 -1.05 -3.36
CA MET A 129 20.38 -2.06 -2.50
C MET A 129 21.31 -3.26 -2.28
N GLU A 130 22.08 -3.65 -3.28
CA GLU A 130 23.13 -4.67 -3.17
C GLU A 130 24.19 -4.23 -2.15
N ALA A 131 24.72 -3.02 -2.26
CA ALA A 131 25.69 -2.50 -1.29
C ALA A 131 25.14 -2.47 0.16
N VAL A 132 23.87 -2.11 0.35
CA VAL A 132 23.21 -2.18 1.67
C VAL A 132 23.11 -3.63 2.16
N SER A 133 22.71 -4.56 1.29
CA SER A 133 22.55 -5.97 1.64
C SER A 133 23.88 -6.63 1.97
N ASP A 134 24.92 -6.38 1.17
CA ASP A 134 26.24 -6.96 1.34
C ASP A 134 26.88 -6.49 2.64
N ALA A 135 26.81 -5.19 2.95
CA ALA A 135 27.29 -4.66 4.22
C ALA A 135 26.58 -5.27 5.43
N ARG A 136 25.29 -5.63 5.28
CA ARG A 136 24.53 -6.31 6.35
C ARG A 136 24.99 -7.76 6.52
N HIS A 137 25.12 -8.51 5.43
CA HIS A 137 25.62 -9.89 5.48
C HIS A 137 27.04 -9.97 6.05
N GLU A 138 27.89 -9.00 5.72
CA GLU A 138 29.23 -8.90 6.29
C GLU A 138 29.20 -8.62 7.79
N GLY A 139 28.32 -7.73 8.28
CA GLY A 139 28.18 -7.46 9.72
C GLY A 139 27.60 -8.64 10.52
N ASP A 140 26.77 -9.46 9.90
CA ASP A 140 26.27 -10.70 10.50
C ASP A 140 27.39 -11.77 10.61
N THR A 141 28.33 -11.77 9.67
CA THR A 141 29.48 -12.71 9.64
C THR A 141 30.64 -12.23 10.53
N ASP A 142 30.93 -10.94 10.53
CA ASP A 142 32.03 -10.29 11.25
C ASP A 142 31.49 -9.21 12.21
N LYS A 143 31.51 -9.53 13.50
CA LYS A 143 31.02 -8.64 14.57
C LYS A 143 31.76 -7.29 14.63
N SER A 144 32.99 -7.19 14.13
CA SER A 144 33.72 -5.92 14.08
C SER A 144 33.07 -4.91 13.12
N LYS A 145 32.30 -5.40 12.14
CA LYS A 145 31.56 -4.59 11.16
C LYS A 145 30.11 -4.33 11.54
N ALA A 146 29.65 -4.77 12.72
CA ALA A 146 28.26 -4.60 13.16
C ALA A 146 27.78 -3.14 13.13
N MET A 147 28.66 -2.19 13.48
CA MET A 147 28.32 -0.76 13.42
C MET A 147 28.04 -0.29 11.97
N ILE A 148 28.86 -0.74 11.01
CA ILE A 148 28.70 -0.41 9.59
C ILE A 148 27.39 -1.02 9.07
N ALA A 149 27.08 -2.26 9.43
CA ALA A 149 25.84 -2.92 9.03
C ALA A 149 24.58 -2.19 9.53
N GLU A 150 24.58 -1.71 10.77
CA GLU A 150 23.45 -0.92 11.29
C GLU A 150 23.37 0.48 10.65
N MET A 151 24.51 1.14 10.37
CA MET A 151 24.51 2.38 9.61
C MET A 151 23.94 2.18 8.19
N MET A 152 24.37 1.14 7.48
CA MET A 152 23.89 0.84 6.12
C MET A 152 22.41 0.46 6.09
N LYS A 153 21.92 -0.24 7.12
CA LYS A 153 20.48 -0.47 7.32
C LYS A 153 19.70 0.84 7.43
N GLN A 154 20.20 1.77 8.24
CA GLN A 154 19.56 3.07 8.41
C GLN A 154 19.58 3.87 7.10
N VAL A 155 20.69 3.85 6.37
CA VAL A 155 20.81 4.48 5.04
C VAL A 155 19.79 3.89 4.06
N GLY A 156 19.70 2.55 3.97
CA GLY A 156 18.72 1.87 3.12
C GLY A 156 17.27 2.22 3.46
N ASN A 157 16.90 2.16 4.74
CA ASN A 157 15.53 2.49 5.18
C ASN A 157 15.19 3.97 4.97
N SER A 158 16.13 4.87 5.23
CA SER A 158 15.92 6.31 5.09
C SER A 158 15.76 6.75 3.63
N ALA A 159 16.44 6.08 2.69
CA ALA A 159 16.27 6.33 1.26
C ALA A 159 14.82 6.10 0.81
N PHE A 160 14.21 4.98 1.22
CA PHE A 160 12.79 4.70 0.94
C PHE A 160 11.87 5.75 1.58
N GLY A 161 12.11 6.09 2.85
CA GLY A 161 11.36 7.13 3.56
C GLY A 161 11.45 8.49 2.86
N ARG A 162 12.61 8.83 2.28
CA ARG A 162 12.80 10.07 1.53
C ARG A 162 12.02 10.09 0.22
N SER A 163 11.92 8.95 -0.48
CA SER A 163 11.11 8.85 -1.71
C SER A 163 9.60 9.02 -1.47
N GLY A 164 9.11 8.64 -0.30
CA GLY A 164 7.70 8.80 0.11
C GLY A 164 7.41 10.08 0.92
N MET A 165 8.34 11.04 0.92
CA MET A 165 8.24 12.21 1.80
C MET A 165 7.07 13.12 1.45
N ASP A 166 6.31 13.52 2.47
CA ASP A 166 5.23 14.49 2.36
C ASP A 166 5.78 15.92 2.19
N MET A 167 5.93 16.32 0.93
CA MET A 167 6.44 17.63 0.55
C MET A 167 5.52 18.79 0.99
N SER A 168 4.24 18.54 1.31
CA SER A 168 3.31 19.60 1.76
C SER A 168 3.69 20.22 3.11
N LYS A 169 4.56 19.53 3.87
CA LYS A 169 5.07 20.00 5.16
C LYS A 169 6.32 20.87 5.04
N HIS A 170 6.88 21.02 3.84
CA HIS A 170 8.03 21.88 3.62
C HIS A 170 7.57 23.34 3.50
N LYS A 171 7.57 24.05 4.63
CA LYS A 171 7.00 25.42 4.74
C LYS A 171 8.03 26.53 4.54
N GLU A 172 9.31 26.23 4.71
CA GLU A 172 10.39 27.21 4.59
C GLU A 172 11.04 27.09 3.21
N ILE A 173 10.94 28.16 2.42
CA ILE A 173 11.64 28.29 1.14
C ILE A 173 12.76 29.31 1.36
N LYS A 174 14.01 28.87 1.22
CA LYS A 174 15.18 29.74 1.14
C LYS A 174 15.56 29.88 -0.32
N TYR A 175 15.63 31.11 -0.81
CA TYR A 175 16.23 31.42 -2.08
C TYR A 175 17.71 31.69 -1.82
N GLU A 176 18.59 30.92 -2.48
CA GLU A 176 20.01 31.24 -2.61
C GLU A 176 20.22 32.17 -3.80
#